data_AF-M0KHX6-F1
#
_entry.id   AF-M0KHX6-F1
#
_cell.length_a   1.000
_cell.length_b   1.000
_cell.length_c   1.000
_cell.angle_alpha   90.00
_cell.angle_beta   90.00
_cell.angle_gamma   90.00
#
_symmetry.space_group_name_H-M   'P 1'
#
loop_
_entity.id
_entity.type
_entity.pdbx_description
1 polymer ?
#
loop_
_entity_poly.entity_id
_entity_poly.type
_entity_poly.pdbx_seq_one_letter_code
_entity_poly.pdbx_strand_id
1 'polypeptide(L)'
;MSSFGPADEKQRGHKADISGLLHALEMKRQQQVADVLRHNDIDTPPAYRLLDVVAELGDIAAEVNETTGYGTDSTALSLREDELGDALFALLALCEQLDVDADAALSAALAKYEGQSGSDGTPASGD
;
A
#
# COMPACT_ATOMS: atom_id res chain seq x y z
N MET A 1 -45.08 -11.76 41.15
CA MET A 1 -43.62 -11.55 41.27
C MET A 1 -43.00 -12.94 41.31
N SER A 2 -42.21 -13.43 40.37
CA SER A 2 -41.29 -12.75 39.46
C SER A 2 -41.14 -13.51 38.14
N SER A 3 -40.83 -12.73 37.11
CA SER A 3 -40.57 -13.09 35.72
C SER A 3 -39.28 -13.91 35.57
N PHE A 4 -39.32 -15.00 34.80
CA PHE A 4 -38.15 -15.55 34.11
C PHE A 4 -38.30 -15.22 32.63
N GLY A 5 -37.53 -14.22 32.18
CA GLY A 5 -37.41 -13.81 30.79
C GLY A 5 -36.60 -14.81 29.96
N PRO A 6 -36.71 -14.74 28.62
CA PRO A 6 -36.19 -15.77 27.73
C PRO A 6 -34.67 -15.67 27.57
N ALA A 7 -34.07 -16.84 27.35
CA ALA A 7 -32.72 -16.99 26.86
C ALA A 7 -32.65 -16.48 25.42
N ASP A 8 -31.78 -15.51 25.16
CA ASP A 8 -31.31 -15.20 23.81
C ASP A 8 -29.89 -14.62 23.93
N GLU A 9 -28.95 -15.52 24.18
CA GLU A 9 -27.52 -15.24 24.13
C GLU A 9 -27.13 -15.09 22.66
N LYS A 10 -27.26 -13.84 22.19
CA LYS A 10 -26.95 -13.40 20.84
C LYS A 10 -25.56 -13.89 20.42
N GLN A 11 -25.54 -14.93 19.58
CA GLN A 11 -24.46 -15.22 18.65
C GLN A 11 -24.08 -13.91 17.92
N ARG A 12 -23.04 -13.25 18.40
CA ARG A 12 -22.32 -12.25 17.62
C ARG A 12 -20.94 -12.82 17.42
N GLY A 13 -20.84 -13.71 16.42
CA GLY A 13 -19.58 -14.23 15.95
C GLY A 13 -18.62 -13.07 15.71
N HIS A 14 -17.47 -13.16 16.36
CA HIS A 14 -16.28 -12.39 16.05
C HIS A 14 -16.07 -12.50 14.53
N LYS A 15 -16.46 -11.47 13.78
CA LYS A 15 -15.79 -11.18 12.52
C LYS A 15 -14.40 -10.81 12.99
N ALA A 16 -13.47 -11.77 12.96
CA ALA A 16 -12.08 -11.54 13.30
C ALA A 16 -11.68 -10.23 12.61
N ASP A 17 -11.04 -9.33 13.36
CA ASP A 17 -10.57 -8.05 12.82
C ASP A 17 -9.44 -8.33 11.82
N ILE A 18 -9.84 -8.77 10.64
CA ILE A 18 -8.97 -9.07 9.51
C ILE A 18 -8.29 -7.77 9.05
N SER A 19 -8.88 -6.61 9.32
CA SER A 19 -8.30 -5.30 9.03
C SER A 19 -7.04 -5.06 9.85
N GLY A 20 -7.11 -5.25 11.18
CA GLY A 20 -5.94 -5.15 12.06
C GLY A 20 -4.87 -6.22 11.76
N LEU A 21 -5.29 -7.39 11.27
CA LEU A 21 -4.38 -8.48 10.91
C LEU A 21 -3.71 -8.26 9.53
N LEU A 22 -4.39 -7.62 8.58
CA LEU A 22 -3.82 -7.13 7.31
C LEU A 22 -2.83 -5.99 7.57
N HIS A 23 -3.19 -4.98 8.37
CA HIS A 23 -2.28 -3.91 8.82
C HIS A 23 -1.00 -4.48 9.46
N ALA A 24 -1.14 -5.48 10.34
CA ALA A 24 0.00 -6.15 10.96
C ALA A 24 0.82 -7.03 10.00
N LEU A 25 0.29 -7.39 8.83
CA LEU A 25 1.00 -8.06 7.74
C LEU A 25 1.64 -7.06 6.77
N GLU A 26 1.04 -5.88 6.55
CA GLU A 26 1.55 -4.80 5.71
C GLU A 26 2.80 -4.15 6.33
N MET A 27 2.78 -3.88 7.64
CA MET A 27 3.97 -3.43 8.40
C MET A 27 5.14 -4.41 8.29
N LYS A 28 4.90 -5.71 8.01
CA LYS A 28 5.99 -6.65 7.75
C LYS A 28 6.72 -6.38 6.44
N ARG A 29 6.06 -5.85 5.40
CA ARG A 29 6.68 -5.70 4.07
C ARG A 29 7.68 -4.55 4.04
N GLN A 30 7.30 -3.37 4.53
CA GLN A 30 8.24 -2.25 4.66
C GLN A 30 9.40 -2.62 5.59
N GLN A 31 9.11 -3.27 6.72
CA GLN A 31 10.15 -3.75 7.64
C GLN A 31 11.09 -4.79 6.99
N GLN A 32 10.55 -5.72 6.19
CA GLN A 32 11.35 -6.69 5.43
C GLN A 32 12.29 -5.98 4.43
N VAL A 33 11.79 -4.96 3.73
CA VAL A 33 12.63 -4.13 2.84
C VAL A 33 13.72 -3.44 3.64
N ALA A 34 13.38 -2.80 4.76
CA ALA A 34 14.34 -2.13 5.63
C ALA A 34 15.42 -3.09 6.16
N ASP A 35 15.04 -4.33 6.52
CA ASP A 35 15.99 -5.39 6.91
C ASP A 35 16.94 -5.76 5.77
N VAL A 36 16.44 -5.88 4.53
CA VAL A 36 17.25 -6.15 3.34
C VAL A 36 18.23 -5.00 3.08
N LEU A 37 17.79 -3.74 3.17
CA LEU A 37 18.65 -2.58 2.94
C LEU A 37 19.79 -2.51 3.96
N ARG A 38 19.46 -2.71 5.24
CA ARG A 38 20.46 -2.74 6.33
C ARG A 38 21.43 -3.90 6.18
N HIS A 39 20.93 -5.09 5.82
CA HIS A 39 21.79 -6.27 5.68
C HIS A 39 22.81 -6.12 4.55
N ASN A 40 22.46 -5.42 3.48
CA ASN A 40 23.31 -5.21 2.32
C ASN A 40 24.12 -3.89 2.37
N ASP A 41 24.07 -3.14 3.49
CA ASP A 41 24.75 -1.84 3.69
C ASP A 41 24.43 -0.81 2.58
N ILE A 42 23.17 -0.82 2.11
CA ILE A 42 22.72 0.04 1.02
C ILE A 42 22.12 1.32 1.62
N ASP A 43 23.00 2.21 2.09
CA ASP A 43 22.63 3.56 2.48
C ASP A 43 22.56 4.46 1.23
N THR A 44 21.33 4.77 0.81
CA THR A 44 21.06 5.54 -0.40
C THR A 44 20.18 6.73 -0.04
N PRO A 45 20.65 7.97 -0.27
CA PRO A 45 19.87 9.18 -0.03
C PRO A 45 18.48 9.13 -0.68
N PRO A 46 17.44 9.75 -0.07
CA PRO A 46 16.08 9.72 -0.60
C PRO A 46 15.94 10.18 -2.06
N ALA A 47 16.76 11.15 -2.47
CA ALA A 47 16.76 11.65 -3.85
C ALA A 47 17.15 10.56 -4.87
N TYR A 48 18.07 9.66 -4.51
CA TYR A 48 18.46 8.54 -5.36
C TYR A 48 17.48 7.37 -5.24
N ARG A 49 16.87 7.15 -4.07
CA ARG A 49 15.75 6.19 -3.96
C ARG A 49 14.56 6.54 -4.84
N LEU A 50 14.27 7.83 -5.00
CA LEU A 50 13.26 8.27 -5.96
C LEU A 50 13.65 7.91 -7.40
N LEU A 51 14.93 7.99 -7.75
CA LEU A 51 15.41 7.57 -9.07
C LEU A 51 15.27 6.06 -9.25
N ASP A 52 15.55 5.25 -8.22
CA ASP A 52 15.31 3.80 -8.25
C ASP A 52 13.83 3.53 -8.58
N VAL A 53 12.88 4.17 -7.87
CA VAL A 53 11.43 4.03 -8.15
C VAL A 53 11.10 4.36 -9.61
N VAL A 54 11.64 5.46 -10.14
CA VAL A 54 11.39 5.87 -11.53
C VAL A 54 12.00 4.89 -12.53
N ALA A 55 13.16 4.30 -12.20
CA ALA A 55 13.80 3.29 -13.04
C ALA A 55 12.95 2.02 -13.13
N GLU A 56 12.47 1.47 -12.01
CA GLU A 56 11.62 0.27 -12.01
C GLU A 56 10.30 0.50 -12.76
N LEU A 57 9.70 1.69 -12.63
CA LEU A 57 8.53 2.06 -13.44
C LEU A 57 8.86 2.18 -14.94
N GLY A 58 10.09 2.56 -15.26
CA GLY A 58 10.62 2.58 -16.62
C GLY A 58 10.73 1.19 -17.22
N ASP A 59 11.19 0.22 -16.44
CA ASP A 59 11.32 -1.18 -16.87
C ASP A 59 9.95 -1.83 -17.10
N ILE A 60 8.98 -1.58 -16.22
CA ILE A 60 7.57 -1.93 -16.45
C ILE A 60 7.05 -1.35 -17.78
N ALA A 61 7.32 -0.05 -18.04
CA ALA A 61 6.88 0.60 -19.26
C ALA A 61 7.56 0.03 -20.50
N ALA A 62 8.85 -0.33 -20.41
CA ALA A 62 9.60 -0.96 -21.48
C ALA A 62 9.01 -2.33 -21.82
N GLU A 63 8.72 -3.17 -20.84
CA GLU A 63 8.13 -4.49 -21.07
C GLU A 63 6.73 -4.40 -21.68
N VAL A 64 5.88 -3.49 -21.21
CA VAL A 64 4.57 -3.26 -21.84
C VAL A 64 4.72 -2.82 -23.29
N ASN A 65 5.67 -1.94 -23.58
CA ASN A 65 5.94 -1.52 -24.96
C ASN A 65 6.42 -2.69 -25.82
N GLU A 66 7.33 -3.52 -25.32
CA GLU A 66 7.84 -4.66 -26.06
C GLU A 66 6.75 -5.69 -26.36
N THR A 67 5.96 -6.06 -25.33
CA THR A 67 4.92 -7.09 -25.45
C THR A 67 3.76 -6.65 -26.34
N THR A 68 3.42 -5.36 -26.34
CA THR A 68 2.38 -4.81 -27.22
C THR A 68 2.88 -4.47 -28.63
N GLY A 69 4.14 -4.77 -28.97
CA GLY A 69 4.74 -4.39 -30.24
C GLY A 69 4.71 -2.87 -30.46
N TYR A 70 5.05 -2.12 -29.42
CA TYR A 70 4.98 -0.66 -29.35
C TYR A 70 3.58 -0.11 -29.67
N GLY A 71 2.55 -0.76 -29.13
CA GLY A 71 1.14 -0.39 -29.32
C GLY A 71 0.50 -0.94 -30.59
N THR A 72 1.20 -1.79 -31.36
CA THR A 72 0.62 -2.45 -32.54
C THR A 72 -0.45 -3.49 -32.16
N ASP A 73 -0.31 -4.13 -30.99
CA ASP A 73 -1.31 -5.03 -30.42
C ASP A 73 -1.42 -4.82 -28.90
N SER A 74 -2.41 -4.03 -28.48
CA SER A 74 -2.65 -3.77 -27.06
C SER A 74 -3.16 -4.99 -26.28
N THR A 75 -3.63 -6.03 -26.97
CA THR A 75 -4.13 -7.26 -26.32
C THR A 75 -3.01 -8.23 -25.95
N ALA A 76 -1.81 -8.03 -26.51
CA ALA A 76 -0.62 -8.79 -26.21
C ALA A 76 0.12 -8.32 -24.94
N LEU A 77 -0.43 -7.33 -24.22
CA LEU A 77 0.15 -6.83 -22.97
C LEU A 77 0.41 -7.99 -22.00
N SER A 78 1.67 -8.14 -21.65
CA SER A 78 2.13 -9.07 -20.64
C SER A 78 3.17 -8.35 -19.79
N LEU A 79 3.10 -8.56 -18.48
CA LEU A 79 4.03 -7.99 -17.53
C LEU A 79 4.42 -9.09 -16.57
N ARG A 80 5.71 -9.21 -16.30
CA ARG A 80 6.17 -10.17 -15.30
C ARG A 80 5.87 -9.65 -13.89
N GLU A 81 5.64 -10.59 -12.98
CA GLU A 81 5.35 -10.28 -11.58
C GLU A 81 6.57 -9.71 -10.86
N ASP A 82 7.78 -10.06 -11.30
CA ASP A 82 9.04 -9.57 -10.72
C ASP A 82 9.20 -8.06 -10.92
N GLU A 83 8.91 -7.52 -12.11
CA GLU A 83 8.97 -6.08 -12.40
C GLU A 83 8.04 -5.26 -11.48
N LEU A 84 6.84 -5.78 -11.20
CA LEU A 84 5.94 -5.17 -10.22
C LEU A 84 6.49 -5.27 -8.79
N GLY A 85 7.13 -6.39 -8.47
CA GLY A 85 7.78 -6.63 -7.20
C GLY A 85 8.94 -5.65 -6.95
N ASP A 86 9.75 -5.40 -7.96
CA ASP A 86 10.91 -4.50 -7.89
C ASP A 86 10.46 -3.04 -7.75
N ALA A 87 9.42 -2.61 -8.49
CA ALA A 87 8.81 -1.31 -8.30
C ALA A 87 8.22 -1.12 -6.88
N LEU A 88 7.56 -2.15 -6.35
CA LEU A 88 7.04 -2.13 -4.98
C LEU A 88 8.17 -2.07 -3.96
N PHE A 89 9.24 -2.84 -4.16
CA PHE A 89 10.43 -2.82 -3.31
C PHE A 89 11.04 -1.42 -3.28
N ALA A 90 11.25 -0.79 -4.44
CA ALA A 90 11.83 0.55 -4.55
C ALA A 90 10.96 1.60 -3.85
N LEU A 91 9.63 1.51 -3.98
CA LEU A 91 8.72 2.46 -3.32
C LEU A 91 8.74 2.30 -1.79
N LEU A 92 8.73 1.07 -1.28
CA LEU A 92 8.84 0.80 0.16
C LEU A 92 10.21 1.22 0.71
N ALA A 93 11.28 1.05 -0.06
CA ALA A 93 12.61 1.52 0.29
C ALA A 93 12.67 3.05 0.38
N LEU A 94 11.97 3.75 -0.51
CA LEU A 94 11.84 5.21 -0.46
C LEU A 94 11.03 5.66 0.77
N CYS A 95 9.92 4.98 1.08
CA CYS A 95 9.15 5.24 2.30
C CYS A 95 10.01 5.11 3.56
N GLU A 96 10.80 4.04 3.66
CA GLU A 96 11.72 3.85 4.79
C GLU A 96 12.74 4.99 4.91
N GLN A 97 13.35 5.41 3.80
CA GLN A 97 14.34 6.50 3.81
C GLN A 97 13.75 7.88 4.13
N LEU A 98 12.44 8.06 3.93
CA LEU A 98 11.71 9.28 4.24
C LEU A 98 11.03 9.24 5.61
N ASP A 99 11.20 8.16 6.38
CA ASP A 99 10.47 7.93 7.65
C ASP A 99 8.94 8.03 7.46
N VAL A 100 8.45 7.50 6.34
CA VAL A 100 7.03 7.44 6.00
C VAL A 100 6.53 6.02 6.25
N ASP A 101 5.47 5.90 7.04
CA ASP A 101 4.70 4.67 7.19
C ASP A 101 3.89 4.40 5.90
N ALA A 102 4.29 3.39 5.13
CA ALA A 102 3.69 3.07 3.84
C ALA A 102 2.24 2.59 3.98
N ASP A 103 1.90 1.87 5.04
CA ASP A 103 0.56 1.32 5.27
C ASP A 103 -0.42 2.43 5.65
N ALA A 104 0.00 3.34 6.54
CA ALA A 104 -0.76 4.54 6.86
C ALA A 104 -0.96 5.43 5.62
N ALA A 105 0.08 5.60 4.79
CA ALA A 105 0.00 6.37 3.56
C ALA A 105 -0.96 5.74 2.54
N LEU A 106 -0.89 4.42 2.34
CA LEU A 106 -1.80 3.68 1.45
C LEU A 106 -3.23 3.74 1.96
N SER A 107 -3.46 3.53 3.26
CA SER A 107 -4.78 3.60 3.88
C SER A 107 -5.42 4.98 3.71
N ALA A 108 -4.64 6.05 3.89
CA ALA A 108 -5.11 7.41 3.64
C ALA A 108 -5.45 7.65 2.16
N ALA A 109 -4.72 7.04 1.23
CA ALA A 109 -5.03 7.11 -0.21
C ALA A 109 -6.31 6.32 -0.54
N LEU A 110 -6.47 5.11 -0.01
CA LEU A 110 -7.65 4.26 -0.21
C LEU A 110 -8.92 4.96 0.28
N ALA A 111 -8.90 5.56 1.47
CA ALA A 111 -10.04 6.32 1.99
C ALA A 111 -10.49 7.45 1.03
N LYS A 112 -9.54 8.14 0.36
CA LYS A 112 -9.86 9.15 -0.66
C LYS A 112 -10.53 8.54 -1.88
N TYR A 113 -10.02 7.42 -2.40
CA TYR A 113 -10.59 6.74 -3.55
C TYR A 113 -11.96 6.11 -3.27
N GLU A 114 -12.21 5.68 -2.03
CA GLU A 114 -13.53 5.21 -1.58
C GLU A 114 -14.53 6.35 -1.32
N GLY A 115 -14.13 7.62 -1.48
CA GLY A 115 -14.98 8.77 -1.25
C GLY A 115 -15.21 9.09 0.22
N GLN A 116 -14.44 8.48 1.14
CA GLN A 116 -14.41 8.81 2.57
C GLN A 116 -13.57 10.08 2.77
N SER A 117 -14.01 11.17 2.14
CA SER A 117 -13.45 12.49 2.41
C SER A 117 -13.93 12.90 3.79
N GLY A 118 -13.03 12.89 4.77
CA GLY A 118 -13.32 13.35 6.13
C GLY A 118 -14.00 14.71 6.09
N SER A 119 -15.31 14.73 6.33
CA SER A 119 -16.07 15.95 6.53
C SER A 119 -15.85 16.46 7.94
N ASP A 120 -14.59 16.78 8.28
CA ASP A 120 -14.24 17.59 9.47
C ASP A 120 -13.72 18.97 9.03
N GLY A 121 -14.22 19.44 7.89
CA GLY A 121 -14.23 20.87 7.57
C GLY A 121 -15.24 21.57 8.48
N THR A 122 -14.82 21.92 9.69
CA THR A 122 -15.41 23.10 10.34
C THR A 122 -15.17 24.25 9.37
N PRO A 123 -16.20 24.97 8.88
CA PRO A 123 -15.96 26.20 8.17
C PRO A 123 -15.25 27.12 9.16
N ALA A 124 -13.99 27.47 8.88
CA ALA A 124 -13.37 28.59 9.55
C ALA A 124 -14.20 29.83 9.17
N SER A 125 -15.14 30.21 10.04
CA SER A 125 -15.66 31.57 10.07
C SER A 125 -14.45 32.48 10.30
N GLY A 126 -14.03 33.14 9.23
CA GLY A 126 -13.18 34.32 9.27
C GLY A 126 -14.01 35.50 8.80
N ASP A 127 -14.05 36.53 9.63
CA ASP A 127 -14.74 37.81 9.44
C ASP A 127 -14.42 38.54 8.13
#